data_AF-A0A350PU76-F1
#
_entry.id   AF-A0A350PU76-F1
#
_cell.length_a   1.000
_cell.length_b   1.000
_cell.length_c   1.000
_cell.angle_alpha   90.00
_cell.angle_beta   90.00
_cell.angle_gamma   90.00
#
_symmetry.space_group_name_H-M   'P 1'
#
loop_
_entity.id
_entity.type
_entity.pdbx_description
1 polymer ?
#
loop_
_entity_poly.entity_id
_entity_poly.type
_entity_poly.pdbx_seq_one_letter_code
_entity_poly.pdbx_strand_id
1 'polypeptide(L)'
;MARRHDINLNRCAFSIRLAIAGLLSLALAGCNRPAPLAPASPESMPVLTVPASPAATRTIEVVYIQGEVRIDGLAPELGDRLNARFNIQTGPGARCDLVFNSGNALSVGQNARAAFDFGAPVALIQLEQGGLSSVLKKLENLVGRDSYVIETTTAVAGVRGTSFCVWVDATSTYVCACNGTVRTIDANGGNEELLESAHHTARLYSQAGSAISMAEAGLSHHDDALLESVASRIGYSIDWTRIDD
;
A
#
# COMPACT_ATOMS: atom_id res chain seq x y z
N MET A 1 -22.88 -19.32 -48.61
CA MET A 1 -21.87 -20.29 -48.11
C MET A 1 -21.26 -19.69 -46.85
N ALA A 2 -21.90 -19.78 -45.68
CA ALA A 2 -22.00 -20.95 -44.79
C ALA A 2 -20.64 -21.38 -44.19
N ARG A 3 -20.38 -21.02 -42.93
CA ARG A 3 -20.19 -21.96 -41.82
C ARG A 3 -20.24 -21.22 -40.48
N ARG A 4 -21.26 -21.57 -39.70
CA ARG A 4 -21.42 -21.23 -38.28
C ARG A 4 -20.59 -22.21 -37.45
N HIS A 5 -19.98 -21.74 -36.37
CA HIS A 5 -19.43 -22.60 -35.33
C HIS A 5 -20.39 -22.60 -34.15
N ASP A 6 -21.03 -23.75 -33.95
CA ASP A 6 -21.88 -24.07 -32.83
C ASP A 6 -21.00 -24.43 -31.62
N ILE A 7 -21.17 -23.71 -30.51
CA ILE A 7 -20.56 -24.06 -29.23
C ILE A 7 -21.59 -24.86 -28.43
N ASN A 8 -21.17 -26.06 -28.06
CA ASN A 8 -21.95 -27.10 -27.41
C ASN A 8 -22.10 -26.81 -25.91
N LEU A 9 -23.33 -26.63 -25.44
CA LEU A 9 -23.69 -26.50 -24.02
C LEU A 9 -24.05 -27.89 -23.46
N ASN A 10 -23.12 -28.54 -22.74
CA ASN A 10 -23.38 -29.71 -21.89
C ASN A 10 -23.30 -29.25 -20.42
N ARG A 11 -24.44 -29.10 -19.72
CA ARG A 11 -25.10 -30.13 -18.91
C ARG A 11 -24.22 -30.69 -17.77
N CYS A 12 -24.34 -30.11 -16.59
CA CYS A 12 -24.08 -30.80 -15.32
C CYS A 12 -25.30 -30.66 -14.43
N ALA A 13 -26.17 -31.68 -14.47
CA ALA A 13 -27.26 -31.86 -13.54
C ALA A 13 -26.78 -32.81 -12.44
N PHE A 14 -26.67 -32.34 -11.21
CA PHE A 14 -26.50 -33.20 -10.03
C PHE A 14 -27.80 -33.20 -9.25
N SER A 15 -28.49 -34.33 -9.29
CA SER A 15 -29.65 -34.66 -8.47
C SER A 15 -29.20 -35.67 -7.42
N ILE A 16 -29.34 -35.35 -6.13
CA ILE A 16 -29.32 -36.35 -5.06
C ILE A 16 -30.59 -36.15 -4.23
N ARG A 17 -31.40 -37.20 -4.18
CA ARG A 17 -32.63 -37.33 -3.39
C ARG A 17 -32.44 -38.45 -2.34
N LEU A 18 -33.26 -38.35 -1.28
CA LEU A 18 -33.67 -39.40 -0.31
C LEU A 18 -32.59 -39.80 0.72
N ALA A 19 -32.87 -40.18 1.97
CA ALA A 19 -34.10 -40.62 2.67
C ALA A 19 -33.79 -40.71 4.20
N ILE A 20 -34.68 -40.27 5.11
CA ILE A 20 -35.63 -41.05 5.96
C ILE A 20 -35.14 -41.34 7.41
N ALA A 21 -36.08 -41.10 8.35
CA ALA A 21 -36.28 -41.63 9.73
C ALA A 21 -35.18 -41.37 10.78
N GLY A 22 -35.46 -41.00 12.03
CA GLY A 22 -36.68 -41.07 12.85
C GLY A 22 -36.32 -41.75 14.17
N LEU A 23 -36.56 -41.13 15.33
CA LEU A 23 -36.67 -41.72 16.69
C LEU A 23 -36.88 -40.56 17.68
N LEU A 24 -38.09 -40.34 18.20
CA LEU A 24 -38.64 -40.91 19.44
C LEU A 24 -37.77 -40.61 20.67
N SER A 25 -38.22 -39.67 21.51
CA SER A 25 -38.06 -39.74 22.97
C SER A 25 -39.00 -38.76 23.67
N LEU A 26 -39.89 -39.35 24.46
CA LEU A 26 -40.78 -38.72 25.44
C LEU A 26 -40.01 -38.66 26.77
N ALA A 27 -39.88 -37.48 27.38
CA ALA A 27 -39.50 -37.36 28.79
C ALA A 27 -40.15 -36.10 29.39
N LEU A 28 -41.18 -36.33 30.20
CA LEU A 28 -41.73 -35.37 31.14
C LEU A 28 -40.87 -35.39 32.40
N ALA A 29 -40.30 -34.24 32.78
CA ALA A 29 -39.83 -34.00 34.15
C ALA A 29 -39.92 -32.49 34.44
N GLY A 30 -40.81 -32.14 35.36
CA GLY A 30 -40.98 -30.77 35.84
C GLY A 30 -39.82 -30.34 36.73
N CYS A 31 -39.40 -29.09 36.56
CA CYS A 31 -38.60 -28.38 37.55
C CYS A 31 -39.18 -26.98 37.73
N ASN A 32 -39.56 -26.70 38.98
CA ASN A 32 -39.96 -25.40 39.49
C ASN A 32 -38.87 -24.35 39.16
N ARG A 33 -39.21 -23.33 38.36
CA ARG A 33 -38.30 -22.21 38.10
C ARG A 33 -38.55 -21.09 39.13
N PRO A 34 -37.56 -20.70 39.95
CA PRO A 34 -37.64 -19.46 40.70
C PRO A 34 -37.57 -18.26 39.73
N ALA A 35 -38.23 -17.17 40.10
CA ALA A 35 -38.36 -15.96 39.30
C ALA A 35 -36.98 -15.37 38.89
N PRO A 36 -36.86 -14.76 37.71
CA PRO A 36 -35.61 -14.13 37.29
C PRO A 36 -35.34 -12.89 38.17
N LEU A 37 -34.18 -12.86 38.82
CA LEU A 37 -33.64 -11.63 39.40
C LEU A 37 -33.31 -10.66 38.26
N ALA A 38 -33.80 -9.43 38.37
CA ALA A 38 -33.52 -8.36 37.42
C ALA A 38 -32.00 -8.12 37.29
N PRO A 39 -31.46 -7.92 36.07
CA PRO A 39 -30.06 -7.57 35.91
C PRO A 39 -29.80 -6.18 36.51
N ALA A 40 -28.77 -6.08 37.35
CA ALA A 40 -28.25 -4.81 37.83
C ALA A 40 -27.78 -3.97 36.63
N SER A 41 -28.20 -2.71 36.58
CA SER A 41 -27.77 -1.73 35.60
C SER A 41 -26.24 -1.64 35.59
N PRO A 42 -25.57 -1.65 34.42
CA PRO A 42 -24.14 -1.45 34.35
C PRO A 42 -23.81 -0.01 34.76
N GLU A 43 -23.13 0.15 35.89
CA GLU A 43 -22.50 1.42 36.25
C GLU A 43 -21.47 1.76 35.17
N SER A 44 -21.71 2.88 34.49
CA SER A 44 -20.85 3.39 33.43
C SER A 44 -19.51 3.85 34.00
N MET A 45 -18.46 3.09 33.71
CA MET A 45 -17.08 3.54 33.94
C MET A 45 -16.80 4.76 33.06
N PRO A 46 -16.19 5.83 33.61
CA PRO A 46 -15.78 6.98 32.81
C PRO A 46 -14.70 6.53 31.83
N VAL A 47 -15.01 6.61 30.53
CA VAL A 47 -14.03 6.45 29.46
C VAL A 47 -13.04 7.61 29.59
N LEU A 48 -11.82 7.29 30.01
CA LEU A 48 -10.69 8.21 29.95
C LEU A 48 -10.42 8.55 28.49
N THR A 49 -10.91 9.70 28.05
CA THR A 49 -10.56 10.27 26.75
C THR A 49 -9.11 10.74 26.82
N VAL A 50 -8.19 9.93 26.30
CA VAL A 50 -6.80 10.35 26.07
C VAL A 50 -6.84 11.45 25.01
N PRO A 51 -6.38 12.68 25.30
CA PRO A 51 -6.31 13.72 24.29
C PRO A 51 -5.35 13.29 23.18
N ALA A 52 -5.84 13.32 21.94
CA ALA A 52 -5.01 13.06 20.76
C ALA A 52 -3.88 14.09 20.74
N SER A 53 -2.63 13.61 20.84
CA SER A 53 -1.44 14.45 20.69
C SER A 53 -1.51 15.16 19.34
N PRO A 54 -1.28 16.48 19.25
CA PRO A 54 -1.33 17.19 17.98
C PRO A 54 -0.31 16.53 17.02
N ALA A 55 -0.81 16.06 15.87
CA ALA A 55 0.04 15.52 14.83
C ALA A 55 1.06 16.61 14.44
N ALA A 56 2.36 16.30 14.56
CA ALA A 56 3.41 17.22 14.15
C ALA A 56 3.18 17.63 12.69
N THR A 57 3.03 18.93 12.44
CA THR A 57 2.79 19.45 11.09
C THR A 57 3.97 19.10 10.19
N ARG A 58 3.78 18.11 9.31
CA ARG A 58 4.78 17.72 8.32
C ARG A 58 4.80 18.78 7.23
N THR A 59 5.97 19.37 6.97
CA THR A 59 6.15 20.25 5.81
C THR A 59 6.45 19.40 4.60
N ILE A 60 5.67 19.60 3.54
CA ILE A 60 5.77 18.90 2.26
C ILE A 60 5.88 19.97 1.19
N GLU A 61 6.92 19.92 0.37
CA GLU A 61 7.24 20.95 -0.61
C GLU A 61 7.47 20.34 -2.00
N VAL A 62 6.92 20.98 -3.02
CA VAL A 62 7.18 20.65 -4.42
C VAL A 62 8.52 21.25 -4.85
N VAL A 63 9.50 20.40 -5.15
CA VAL A 63 10.88 20.84 -5.45
C VAL A 63 11.31 20.60 -6.90
N TYR A 64 10.50 19.86 -7.66
CA TYR A 64 10.73 19.64 -9.08
C TYR A 64 9.43 19.32 -9.81
N ILE A 65 9.26 19.88 -11.00
CA ILE A 65 8.12 19.62 -11.89
C ILE A 65 8.65 19.48 -13.31
N GLN A 66 8.20 18.45 -14.01
CA GLN A 66 8.40 18.25 -15.44
C GLN A 66 7.12 17.69 -16.07
N GLY A 67 6.74 18.22 -17.22
CA GLY A 67 5.55 17.75 -17.95
C GLY A 67 4.23 18.13 -17.28
N GLU A 68 3.17 17.38 -17.60
CA GLU A 68 1.85 17.61 -17.01
C GLU A 68 1.75 16.99 -15.61
N VAL A 69 1.56 17.85 -14.61
CA VAL A 69 1.35 17.47 -13.21
C VAL A 69 0.11 18.18 -12.69
N ARG A 70 -0.74 17.45 -11.96
CA ARG A 70 -1.86 18.01 -11.20
C ARG A 70 -1.74 17.60 -9.75
N ILE A 71 -1.89 18.55 -8.83
CA ILE A 71 -2.06 18.32 -7.40
C ILE A 71 -3.46 18.78 -7.03
N ASP A 72 -4.31 17.86 -6.55
CA ASP A 72 -5.74 18.08 -6.30
C ASP A 72 -6.47 18.76 -7.48
N GLY A 73 -6.08 18.36 -8.71
CA GLY A 73 -6.66 18.87 -9.96
C GLY A 73 -6.07 20.19 -10.46
N LEU A 74 -5.19 20.85 -9.71
CA LEU A 74 -4.56 22.12 -10.07
C LEU A 74 -3.12 21.91 -10.53
N ALA A 75 -2.63 22.76 -11.44
CA ALA A 75 -1.22 22.74 -11.80
C ALA A 75 -0.40 23.31 -10.63
N PRO A 76 0.62 22.59 -10.13
CA PRO A 76 1.45 23.09 -9.03
C PRO A 76 2.51 24.08 -9.52
N GLU A 77 3.04 24.86 -8.60
CA GLU A 77 4.23 25.70 -8.77
C GLU A 77 5.40 25.17 -7.92
N LEU A 78 6.63 25.48 -8.34
CA LEU A 78 7.81 25.15 -7.55
C LEU A 78 7.79 25.92 -6.23
N GLY A 79 8.05 25.23 -5.11
CA GLY A 79 7.97 25.78 -3.76
C GLY A 79 6.59 25.69 -3.12
N ASP A 80 5.58 25.16 -3.84
CA ASP A 80 4.26 24.92 -3.25
C ASP A 80 4.37 24.05 -2.01
N ARG A 81 3.68 24.48 -0.95
CA ARG A 81 3.55 23.72 0.29
C ARG A 81 2.22 23.00 0.32
N LEU A 82 2.28 21.69 0.50
CA LEU A 82 1.11 20.84 0.44
C LEU A 82 0.55 20.59 1.84
N ASN A 83 -0.76 20.38 1.89
CA ASN A 83 -1.43 19.89 3.09
C ASN A 83 -0.97 18.45 3.39
N ALA A 84 -1.33 17.94 4.58
CA ALA A 84 -1.02 16.55 4.94
C ALA A 84 -1.71 15.52 4.03
N ARG A 85 -2.78 15.89 3.31
CA ARG A 85 -3.53 15.02 2.41
C ARG A 85 -3.73 15.71 1.07
N PHE A 86 -3.37 15.03 -0.01
CA PHE A 86 -3.46 15.52 -1.38
C PHE A 86 -3.35 14.36 -2.38
N ASN A 87 -3.73 14.62 -3.63
CA ASN A 87 -3.63 13.68 -4.73
C ASN A 87 -2.71 14.23 -5.81
N ILE A 88 -1.83 13.40 -6.36
CA ILE A 88 -0.99 13.75 -7.51
C ILE A 88 -1.38 12.90 -8.71
N GLN A 89 -1.47 13.56 -9.86
CA GLN A 89 -1.66 12.95 -11.17
C GLN A 89 -0.57 13.46 -12.11
N THR A 90 0.04 12.57 -12.87
CA THR A 90 1.10 12.92 -13.84
C THR A 90 0.79 12.33 -15.22
N GLY A 91 1.12 13.07 -16.27
CA GLY A 91 0.98 12.62 -17.65
C GLY A 91 2.17 11.77 -18.16
N PRO A 92 2.18 11.44 -19.46
CA PRO A 92 3.30 10.74 -20.10
C PRO A 92 4.59 11.55 -20.01
N GLY A 93 5.69 10.91 -19.60
CA GLY A 93 6.99 11.57 -19.41
C GLY A 93 7.03 12.65 -18.33
N ALA A 94 5.96 12.82 -17.55
CA ALA A 94 5.91 13.80 -16.48
C ALA A 94 6.55 13.28 -15.18
N ARG A 95 6.99 14.21 -14.33
CA ARG A 95 7.64 13.93 -13.05
C ARG A 95 7.35 15.05 -12.06
N CYS A 96 7.08 14.70 -10.81
CA CYS A 96 6.94 15.64 -9.69
C CYS A 96 7.77 15.14 -8.51
N ASP A 97 8.75 15.92 -8.03
CA ASP A 97 9.49 15.56 -6.82
C ASP A 97 9.01 16.38 -5.63
N LEU A 98 8.84 15.70 -4.50
CA LEU A 98 8.50 16.30 -3.22
C LEU A 98 9.61 16.07 -2.21
N VAL A 99 9.84 17.06 -1.34
CA VAL A 99 10.66 16.90 -0.13
C VAL A 99 9.77 17.04 1.10
N PHE A 100 10.01 16.20 2.09
CA PHE A 100 9.29 16.25 3.36
C PHE A 100 10.16 15.89 4.56
N ASN A 101 9.83 16.44 5.73
CA ASN A 101 10.52 16.21 7.00
C ASN A 101 12.06 16.40 6.95
N SER A 102 12.54 17.31 6.09
CA SER A 102 13.95 17.76 6.04
C SER A 102 15.01 16.64 5.88
N GLY A 103 14.64 15.56 5.22
CA GLY A 103 15.54 14.43 4.94
C GLY A 103 14.90 13.28 4.18
N ASN A 104 13.74 13.50 3.57
CA ASN A 104 13.08 12.50 2.75
C ASN A 104 12.65 13.16 1.44
N ALA A 105 12.87 12.48 0.33
CA ALA A 105 12.42 12.89 -0.99
C ALA A 105 11.66 11.74 -1.63
N LEU A 106 10.66 12.09 -2.44
CA LEU A 106 9.99 11.15 -3.33
C LEU A 106 9.79 11.78 -4.70
N SER A 107 9.68 10.94 -5.71
CA SER A 107 9.40 11.29 -7.09
C SER A 107 8.18 10.52 -7.56
N VAL A 108 7.15 11.25 -7.97
CA VAL A 108 6.00 10.71 -8.67
C VAL A 108 6.34 10.73 -10.16
N GLY A 109 6.53 9.53 -10.72
CA GLY A 109 6.91 9.33 -12.11
C GLY A 109 5.74 9.49 -13.07
N GLN A 110 5.94 9.11 -14.33
CA GLN A 110 4.95 9.30 -15.40
C GLN A 110 3.68 8.46 -15.21
N ASN A 111 2.60 8.93 -15.83
CA ASN A 111 1.29 8.25 -15.86
C ASN A 111 0.81 7.81 -14.49
N ALA A 112 1.14 8.55 -13.43
CA ALA A 112 0.86 8.15 -12.07
C ALA A 112 -0.45 8.72 -11.56
N ARG A 113 -1.10 7.97 -10.68
CA ARG A 113 -2.17 8.46 -9.80
C ARG A 113 -1.90 7.96 -8.40
N ALA A 114 -1.67 8.91 -7.50
CA ALA A 114 -1.33 8.61 -6.11
C ALA A 114 -2.06 9.53 -5.14
N ALA A 115 -2.66 8.95 -4.11
CA ALA A 115 -3.22 9.67 -2.97
C ALA A 115 -2.25 9.57 -1.79
N PHE A 116 -1.98 10.69 -1.14
CA PHE A 116 -1.03 10.79 -0.04
C PHE A 116 -1.76 11.16 1.26
N ASP A 117 -1.46 10.45 2.35
CA ASP A 117 -1.86 10.81 3.71
C ASP A 117 -0.63 10.83 4.65
N PHE A 118 -0.12 12.03 4.85
CA PHE A 118 0.91 12.38 5.83
C PHE A 118 0.30 12.94 7.12
N GLY A 119 -0.99 12.76 7.37
CA GLY A 119 -1.67 13.21 8.59
C GLY A 119 -1.57 12.22 9.75
N ALA A 120 -1.37 10.93 9.45
CA ALA A 120 -1.25 9.86 10.44
C ALA A 120 0.20 9.68 10.94
N PRO A 121 0.44 8.92 12.03
CA PRO A 121 1.80 8.58 12.48
C PRO A 121 2.62 7.85 11.42
N VAL A 122 1.96 7.00 10.62
CA VAL A 122 2.52 6.33 9.43
C VAL A 122 2.14 7.14 8.21
N ALA A 123 3.11 7.48 7.36
CA ALA A 123 2.82 8.08 6.06
C ALA A 123 2.27 7.00 5.12
N LEU A 124 1.06 7.19 4.60
CA LEU A 124 0.40 6.26 3.70
C LEU A 124 0.31 6.85 2.30
N ILE A 125 0.62 6.05 1.29
CA ILE A 125 0.43 6.38 -0.11
C ILE A 125 -0.34 5.26 -0.78
N GLN A 126 -1.43 5.61 -1.44
CA GLN A 126 -2.18 4.70 -2.28
C GLN A 126 -1.80 4.98 -3.74
N LEU A 127 -1.07 4.06 -4.35
CA LEU A 127 -0.60 4.18 -5.74
C LEU A 127 -1.46 3.30 -6.65
N GLU A 128 -2.30 3.94 -7.47
CA GLU A 128 -3.23 3.23 -8.35
C GLU A 128 -2.58 2.79 -9.67
N GLN A 129 -1.65 3.59 -10.18
CA GLN A 129 -0.90 3.32 -11.41
C GLN A 129 0.36 4.19 -11.46
N GLY A 130 1.31 3.81 -12.32
CA GLY A 130 2.54 4.56 -12.59
C GLY A 130 3.63 4.28 -11.56
N GLY A 131 4.64 5.16 -11.53
CA GLY A 131 5.84 4.97 -10.72
C GLY A 131 5.96 5.92 -9.54
N LEU A 132 6.51 5.42 -8.45
CA LEU A 132 6.95 6.21 -7.30
C LEU A 132 8.34 5.74 -6.85
N SER A 133 9.29 6.67 -6.79
CA SER A 133 10.64 6.41 -6.27
C SER A 133 10.88 7.25 -5.04
N SER A 134 11.45 6.69 -3.98
CA SER A 134 11.62 7.36 -2.70
C SER A 134 13.03 7.17 -2.17
N VAL A 135 13.57 8.22 -1.58
CA VAL A 135 14.84 8.21 -0.82
C VAL A 135 14.53 8.74 0.57
N LEU A 136 14.49 7.83 1.54
CA LEU A 136 14.02 8.11 2.90
C LEU A 136 15.20 7.98 3.88
N LYS A 137 15.64 9.09 4.49
CA LYS A 137 16.83 9.13 5.37
C LYS A 137 16.55 9.59 6.80
N LYS A 138 15.35 10.10 7.07
CA LYS A 138 14.96 10.59 8.40
C LYS A 138 13.54 10.18 8.74
N LEU A 139 13.24 8.88 8.59
CA LEU A 139 11.96 8.32 9.03
C LEU A 139 11.90 8.08 10.55
N GLU A 140 13.03 8.18 11.26
CA GLU A 140 13.15 7.97 12.71
C GLU A 140 12.18 8.80 13.58
N ASN A 141 11.58 9.85 13.00
CA ASN A 141 10.53 10.65 13.65
C ASN A 141 9.12 10.02 13.56
N LEU A 142 9.00 8.74 13.18
CA LEU A 142 7.72 8.08 12.89
C LEU A 142 7.60 6.77 13.70
N VAL A 143 6.54 6.64 14.49
CA VAL A 143 6.32 5.53 15.43
C VAL A 143 5.72 4.31 14.70
N GLY A 144 6.28 3.10 14.87
CA GLY A 144 5.71 1.85 14.35
C GLY A 144 6.73 0.82 13.85
N ARG A 145 6.23 -0.29 13.27
CA ARG A 145 7.04 -1.27 12.52
C ARG A 145 7.47 -0.72 11.17
N ASP A 146 6.50 -0.14 10.45
CA ASP A 146 6.69 0.60 9.20
C ASP A 146 6.26 2.05 9.43
N SER A 147 7.10 2.99 9.00
CA SER A 147 6.86 4.43 9.14
C SER A 147 6.31 5.08 7.87
N TYR A 148 6.47 4.39 6.75
CA TYR A 148 6.07 4.79 5.41
C TYR A 148 5.55 3.57 4.68
N VAL A 149 4.34 3.65 4.15
CA VAL A 149 3.65 2.52 3.51
C VAL A 149 3.14 2.95 2.15
N ILE A 150 3.41 2.14 1.14
CA ILE A 150 2.76 2.24 -0.17
C ILE A 150 1.82 1.06 -0.35
N GLU A 151 0.54 1.35 -0.52
CA GLU A 151 -0.48 0.38 -0.88
C GLU A 151 -0.77 0.45 -2.38
N THR A 152 -0.88 -0.71 -3.00
CA THR A 152 -1.34 -0.89 -4.38
C THR A 152 -2.44 -1.93 -4.40
N THR A 153 -3.05 -2.15 -5.57
CA THR A 153 -4.05 -3.22 -5.75
C THR A 153 -3.51 -4.61 -5.46
N THR A 154 -2.20 -4.84 -5.63
CA THR A 154 -1.62 -6.20 -5.57
C THR A 154 -0.56 -6.39 -4.49
N ALA A 155 -0.03 -5.31 -3.93
CA ALA A 155 1.00 -5.40 -2.90
C ALA A 155 0.97 -4.21 -1.93
N VAL A 156 1.57 -4.43 -0.76
CA VAL A 156 1.87 -3.41 0.22
C VAL A 156 3.37 -3.42 0.45
N ALA A 157 4.01 -2.25 0.35
CA ALA A 157 5.42 -2.04 0.64
C ALA A 157 5.55 -1.19 1.91
N GLY A 158 6.06 -1.79 2.98
CA GLY A 158 6.39 -1.13 4.25
C GLY A 158 7.88 -0.79 4.31
N VAL A 159 8.20 0.45 4.68
CA VAL A 159 9.56 0.98 4.62
C VAL A 159 9.96 1.69 5.93
N ARG A 160 11.19 1.43 6.34
CA ARG A 160 11.86 2.04 7.50
C ARG A 160 13.27 2.53 7.11
N GLY A 161 13.33 3.58 6.31
CA GLY A 161 14.57 4.26 5.90
C GLY A 161 15.30 3.50 4.79
N THR A 162 15.16 3.91 3.53
CA THR A 162 15.60 3.16 2.34
C THR A 162 15.43 4.01 1.08
N SER A 163 16.22 3.72 0.06
CA SER A 163 15.98 4.13 -1.33
C SER A 163 15.23 2.99 -2.05
N PHE A 164 14.02 3.25 -2.57
CA PHE A 164 13.20 2.21 -3.20
C PHE A 164 12.34 2.74 -4.33
N CYS A 165 11.83 1.84 -5.17
CA CYS A 165 10.91 2.14 -6.25
C CYS A 165 9.70 1.20 -6.22
N VAL A 166 8.51 1.74 -6.49
CA VAL A 166 7.29 0.99 -6.73
C VAL A 166 6.73 1.41 -8.08
N TRP A 167 6.34 0.43 -8.90
CA TRP A 167 5.66 0.68 -10.16
C TRP A 167 4.39 -0.17 -10.24
N VAL A 168 3.28 0.46 -10.64
CA VAL A 168 1.97 -0.19 -10.73
C VAL A 168 1.49 -0.15 -12.18
N ASP A 169 1.27 -1.34 -12.72
CA ASP A 169 0.55 -1.57 -13.98
C ASP A 169 -0.85 -2.15 -13.67
N ALA A 170 -1.64 -2.40 -14.72
CA ALA A 170 -3.03 -2.81 -14.59
C ALA A 170 -3.26 -4.07 -13.72
N THR A 171 -2.32 -5.01 -13.73
CA THR A 171 -2.45 -6.30 -13.02
C THR A 171 -1.19 -6.67 -12.24
N SER A 172 -0.28 -5.73 -12.02
CA SER A 172 0.97 -6.03 -11.34
C SER A 172 1.55 -4.85 -10.58
N THR A 173 2.32 -5.17 -9.55
CA THR A 173 3.13 -4.21 -8.80
C THR A 173 4.56 -4.71 -8.75
N TYR A 174 5.46 -3.90 -9.29
CA TYR A 174 6.90 -4.05 -9.13
C TYR A 174 7.33 -3.29 -7.87
N VAL A 175 8.15 -3.91 -7.05
CA VAL A 175 8.80 -3.28 -5.90
C VAL A 175 10.29 -3.59 -5.96
N CYS A 176 11.12 -2.56 -5.82
CA CYS A 176 12.58 -2.71 -5.72
C CYS A 176 13.09 -2.01 -4.46
N ALA A 177 13.76 -2.77 -3.60
CA ALA A 177 14.70 -2.21 -2.63
C ALA A 177 15.97 -1.81 -3.39
N CYS A 178 16.08 -0.52 -3.75
CA CYS A 178 17.21 -0.03 -4.53
C CYS A 178 18.47 -0.01 -3.66
N ASN A 179 18.37 0.56 -2.47
CA ASN A 179 19.41 0.52 -1.44
C ASN A 179 18.76 0.65 -0.05
N GLY A 180 18.91 -0.37 0.78
CA GLY A 180 18.26 -0.48 2.08
C GLY A 180 17.34 -1.71 2.17
N THR A 181 16.30 -1.58 2.98
CA THR A 181 15.37 -2.65 3.33
C THR A 181 13.91 -2.28 3.06
N VAL A 182 13.21 -3.08 2.24
CA VAL A 182 11.77 -2.95 2.00
C VAL A 182 11.08 -4.24 2.42
N ARG A 183 10.12 -4.13 3.34
CA ARG A 183 9.19 -5.23 3.62
C ARG A 183 8.06 -5.18 2.60
N THR A 184 7.74 -6.31 1.99
CA THR A 184 6.62 -6.42 1.06
C THR A 184 5.68 -7.54 1.47
N ILE A 185 4.40 -7.38 1.18
CA ILE A 185 3.36 -8.40 1.36
C ILE A 185 2.33 -8.21 0.26
N ASP A 186 1.74 -9.29 -0.26
CA ASP A 186 0.67 -9.14 -1.24
C ASP A 186 -0.64 -8.63 -0.60
N ALA A 187 -1.56 -8.15 -1.43
CA ALA A 187 -2.84 -7.60 -0.96
C ALA A 187 -3.77 -8.63 -0.29
N ASN A 188 -3.50 -9.94 -0.44
CA ASN A 188 -4.20 -11.02 0.25
C ASN A 188 -3.55 -11.39 1.60
N GLY A 189 -2.45 -10.73 1.99
CA GLY A 189 -1.68 -11.05 3.19
C GLY A 189 -0.72 -12.24 3.03
N GLY A 190 -0.47 -12.69 1.80
CA GLY A 190 0.52 -13.71 1.46
C GLY A 190 1.80 -13.13 0.88
N ASN A 191 2.71 -14.00 0.42
CA ASN A 191 3.95 -13.62 -0.28
C ASN A 191 4.75 -12.50 0.42
N GLU A 192 4.82 -12.58 1.75
CA GLU A 192 5.59 -11.64 2.56
C GLU A 192 7.10 -11.88 2.37
N GLU A 193 7.83 -10.81 2.09
CA GLU A 193 9.28 -10.81 1.85
C GLU A 193 9.93 -9.63 2.56
N LEU A 194 11.21 -9.80 2.90
CA LEU A 194 12.09 -8.72 3.33
C LEU A 194 13.18 -8.56 2.27
N LEU A 195 13.11 -7.48 1.49
CA LEU A 195 14.06 -7.19 0.43
C LEU A 195 15.18 -6.34 0.99
N GLU A 196 16.38 -6.90 1.07
CA GLU A 196 17.59 -6.21 1.52
C GLU A 196 18.58 -6.09 0.35
N SER A 197 19.05 -4.88 0.06
CA SER A 197 19.99 -4.67 -1.04
C SER A 197 20.90 -3.48 -0.85
N ALA A 198 22.16 -3.61 -1.27
CA ALA A 198 23.04 -2.47 -1.51
C ALA A 198 22.85 -1.91 -2.93
N HIS A 199 22.34 -2.72 -3.86
CA HIS A 199 22.18 -2.33 -5.26
C HIS A 199 21.11 -3.19 -5.96
N HIS A 200 19.86 -2.75 -5.82
CA HIS A 200 18.64 -3.32 -6.39
C HIS A 200 18.35 -4.79 -6.07
N THR A 201 17.24 -5.00 -5.36
CA THR A 201 16.59 -6.31 -5.27
C THR A 201 15.11 -6.12 -5.42
N ALA A 202 14.53 -6.77 -6.44
CA ALA A 202 13.17 -6.51 -6.85
C ALA A 202 12.29 -7.76 -6.86
N ARG A 203 10.99 -7.51 -6.70
CA ARG A 203 9.90 -8.47 -6.83
C ARG A 203 8.81 -7.91 -7.73
N LEU A 204 8.20 -8.80 -8.50
CA LEU A 204 6.99 -8.52 -9.26
C LEU A 204 5.83 -9.32 -8.66
N TYR A 205 4.84 -8.60 -8.15
CA TYR A 205 3.57 -9.14 -7.71
C TYR A 205 2.58 -9.09 -8.87
N SER A 206 2.04 -10.22 -9.29
CA SER A 206 1.14 -10.32 -10.45
C SER A 206 -0.20 -10.91 -10.04
N GLN A 207 -1.29 -10.25 -10.43
CA GLN A 207 -2.64 -10.69 -10.15
C GLN A 207 -3.25 -11.45 -11.33
N ALA A 208 -3.80 -12.62 -11.05
CA ALA A 208 -4.60 -13.41 -11.98
C ALA A 208 -5.91 -13.82 -11.29
N GLY A 209 -6.99 -13.07 -11.57
CA GLY A 209 -8.23 -13.22 -10.83
C GLY A 209 -8.07 -12.78 -9.37
N SER A 210 -8.38 -13.67 -8.42
CA SER A 210 -8.16 -13.42 -6.99
C SER A 210 -6.78 -13.87 -6.49
N ALA A 211 -6.02 -14.62 -7.29
CA ALA A 211 -4.70 -15.09 -6.92
C ALA A 211 -3.65 -14.01 -7.20
N ILE A 212 -2.68 -13.89 -6.30
CA ILE A 212 -1.49 -13.06 -6.47
C ILE A 212 -0.28 -13.99 -6.41
N SER A 213 0.57 -13.94 -7.43
CA SER A 213 1.87 -14.59 -7.44
C SER A 213 2.98 -13.56 -7.27
N MET A 214 4.13 -14.01 -6.79
CA MET A 214 5.31 -13.20 -6.60
C MET A 214 6.51 -13.90 -7.24
N ALA A 215 7.33 -13.13 -7.93
CA ALA A 215 8.54 -13.60 -8.58
C ALA A 215 9.68 -12.59 -8.44
N GLU A 216 10.92 -13.05 -8.56
CA GLU A 216 12.07 -12.16 -8.71
C GLU A 216 11.95 -11.33 -9.99
N ALA A 217 12.38 -10.07 -9.90
CA ALA A 217 12.41 -9.15 -11.02
C ALA A 217 13.79 -8.53 -11.19
N GLY A 218 14.14 -8.22 -12.43
CA GLY A 218 15.30 -7.38 -12.74
C GLY A 218 14.97 -5.89 -12.66
N LEU A 219 15.96 -5.05 -12.95
CA LEU A 219 15.80 -3.60 -13.01
C LEU A 219 15.03 -3.19 -14.29
N SER A 220 13.77 -2.73 -14.15
CA SER A 220 12.91 -2.42 -15.30
C SER A 220 12.23 -1.04 -15.30
N HIS A 221 12.10 -0.37 -14.15
CA HIS A 221 11.29 0.86 -14.02
C HIS A 221 12.08 2.11 -13.58
N HIS A 222 13.35 1.94 -13.22
CA HIS A 222 14.24 3.01 -12.81
C HIS A 222 15.69 2.65 -13.09
N ASP A 223 16.58 3.61 -12.93
CA ASP A 223 18.03 3.43 -12.93
C ASP A 223 18.67 4.17 -11.73
N ASP A 224 19.98 4.01 -11.57
CA ASP A 224 20.72 4.67 -10.49
C ASP A 224 20.63 6.20 -10.62
N ALA A 225 20.64 6.73 -11.84
CA ALA A 225 20.61 8.17 -12.10
C ALA A 225 19.30 8.82 -11.61
N LEU A 226 18.17 8.14 -11.75
CA LEU A 226 16.90 8.60 -11.20
C LEU A 226 16.97 8.67 -9.67
N LEU A 227 17.45 7.62 -9.00
CA LEU A 227 17.50 7.57 -7.54
C LEU A 227 18.49 8.60 -6.98
N GLU A 228 19.65 8.79 -7.62
CA GLU A 228 20.59 9.86 -7.28
C GLU A 228 19.99 11.25 -7.47
N SER A 229 19.22 11.44 -8.55
CA SER A 229 18.50 12.70 -8.79
C SER A 229 17.45 13.00 -7.70
N VAL A 230 16.82 11.98 -7.13
CA VAL A 230 15.89 12.13 -6.00
C VAL A 230 16.66 12.37 -4.70
N ALA A 231 17.73 11.62 -4.46
CA ALA A 231 18.60 11.78 -3.30
C ALA A 231 19.21 13.19 -3.22
N SER A 232 19.60 13.76 -4.37
CA SER A 232 20.18 15.10 -4.42
C SER A 232 19.20 16.19 -3.95
N ARG A 233 17.88 15.95 -3.98
CA ARG A 233 16.87 16.90 -3.46
C ARG A 233 17.01 17.16 -1.96
N ILE A 234 17.62 16.23 -1.24
CA ILE A 234 17.90 16.32 0.20
C ILE A 234 19.39 16.38 0.49
N GLY A 235 20.23 16.63 -0.52
CA GLY A 235 21.69 16.66 -0.38
C GLY A 235 22.31 15.31 -0.01
N TYR A 236 21.65 14.20 -0.34
CA TYR A 236 22.14 12.84 -0.13
C TYR A 236 22.77 12.28 -1.41
N SER A 237 23.74 11.38 -1.25
CA SER A 237 24.31 10.56 -2.33
C SER A 237 24.28 9.11 -1.85
N ILE A 238 23.82 8.20 -2.72
CA ILE A 238 23.60 6.80 -2.34
C ILE A 238 24.93 6.05 -2.43
N ASP A 239 25.25 5.29 -1.38
CA ASP A 239 26.41 4.40 -1.38
C ASP A 239 25.96 3.01 -1.83
N TRP A 240 26.03 2.76 -3.13
CA TRP A 240 25.63 1.50 -3.76
C TRP A 240 26.48 0.28 -3.35
N THR A 241 27.51 0.46 -2.51
CA THR A 241 28.36 -0.62 -2.03
C THR A 241 27.96 -1.17 -0.66
N ARG A 242 27.03 -0.49 0.03
CA ARG A 242 26.49 -0.92 1.33
C ARG A 242 24.99 -0.73 1.39
N ILE A 243 24.35 -1.51 2.25
CA ILE A 243 22.93 -1.34 2.55
C ILE A 243 22.78 -0.08 3.41
N ASP A 244 21.87 0.81 3.04
CA ASP A 244 21.47 1.95 3.87
C ASP A 244 20.60 1.46 5.03
N ASP A 245 21.01 1.81 6.24
CA ASP A 245 20.39 1.50 7.54
C ASP A 245 19.69 2.70 8.20
#